data_AF-A0A314YZG2-F1
#
_entry.id   AF-A0A314YZG2-F1
#
_cell.length_a   1.000
_cell.length_b   1.000
_cell.length_c   1.000
_cell.angle_alpha   90.00
_cell.angle_beta   90.00
_cell.angle_gamma   90.00
#
_symmetry.space_group_name_H-M   'P 1'
#
loop_
_entity.id
_entity.type
_entity.pdbx_description
1 polymer ?
#
loop_
_entity_poly.entity_id
_entity_poly.type
_entity_poly.pdbx_seq_one_letter_code
_entity_poly.pdbx_strand_id
1 'polypeptide(L)'
;MWSGALRAALIWTKASRWRKVSKCKSLVKQVQMHLTIQKNRREAIVRQASVDIAQLLQNGQPQQALARVEKLHKDQCLLAAYDQIDHFCSCISISIVHVFKNKTVQDLPSSVGEAMASLIFAASRCGELPELRLLRGLFTEQYGWEF
;
A
#
# COMPACT_ATOMS: atom_id res chain seq x y z
N MET A 1 22.22 41.26 6.72
CA MET A 1 22.91 40.15 6.00
C MET A 1 22.27 38.78 6.20
N TRP A 2 21.53 38.49 7.29
CA TRP A 2 20.95 37.16 7.56
C TRP A 2 19.62 36.87 6.83
N SER A 3 18.90 37.90 6.39
CA SER A 3 17.58 37.78 5.74
C SER A 3 17.63 37.10 4.35
N GLY A 4 18.80 37.07 3.70
CA GLY A 4 19.00 36.35 2.43
C GLY A 4 19.14 34.84 2.66
N ALA A 5 19.97 34.45 3.63
CA ALA A 5 20.18 33.04 3.99
C ALA A 5 18.89 32.39 4.52
N LEU A 6 18.12 33.10 5.37
CA LEU A 6 16.84 32.61 5.87
C LEU A 6 15.82 32.41 4.74
N ARG A 7 15.75 33.32 3.76
CA ARG A 7 14.87 33.17 2.59
C ARG A 7 15.29 31.99 1.72
N ALA A 8 16.59 31.82 1.47
CA ALA A 8 17.11 30.69 0.72
C ALA A 8 16.80 29.35 1.41
N ALA A 9 16.98 29.26 2.73
CA ALA A 9 16.63 28.07 3.52
C ALA A 9 15.12 27.77 3.48
N LEU A 10 14.27 28.79 3.53
CA LEU A 10 12.82 28.62 3.46
C LEU A 10 12.36 28.15 2.07
N ILE A 11 12.99 28.65 1.00
CA ILE A 11 12.72 28.22 -0.37
C ILE A 11 13.18 26.76 -0.56
N TRP A 12 14.36 26.42 -0.08
CA TRP A 12 14.92 25.07 -0.20
C TRP A 12 14.08 24.02 0.54
N THR A 13 13.63 24.32 1.76
CA THR A 13 12.75 23.44 2.54
C THR A 13 11.36 23.29 1.92
N LYS A 14 10.82 24.35 1.30
CA LYS A 14 9.58 24.23 0.50
C LYS A 14 9.80 23.36 -0.74
N ALA A 15 10.89 23.55 -1.47
CA ALA A 15 11.19 22.78 -2.67
C ALA A 15 11.40 21.29 -2.37
N SER A 16 12.11 20.95 -1.28
CA SER A 16 12.30 19.55 -0.87
C SER A 16 10.98 18.89 -0.49
N ARG A 17 10.07 19.61 0.18
CA ARG A 17 8.72 19.15 0.49
C ARG A 17 7.92 18.80 -0.76
N TRP A 18 7.85 19.72 -1.73
CA TRP A 18 7.09 19.48 -2.96
C TRP A 18 7.63 18.29 -3.77
N ARG A 19 8.95 18.07 -3.73
CA ARG A 19 9.58 16.89 -4.31
C ARG A 19 9.11 15.60 -3.63
N LYS A 20 9.08 15.55 -2.29
CA LYS A 20 8.55 14.39 -1.54
C LYS A 20 7.08 14.13 -1.84
N VAL A 21 6.25 15.17 -1.88
CA VAL A 21 4.83 15.07 -2.26
C VAL A 21 4.67 14.48 -3.67
N SER A 22 5.40 15.01 -4.64
CA SER A 22 5.35 14.51 -6.03
C SER A 22 5.79 13.04 -6.12
N LYS A 23 6.89 12.67 -5.45
CA LYS A 23 7.41 11.30 -5.42
C LYS A 23 6.43 10.33 -4.77
N CYS A 24 5.87 10.69 -3.61
CA CYS A 24 4.87 9.87 -2.93
C CYS A 24 3.60 9.71 -3.79
N LYS A 25 3.11 10.78 -4.44
CA LYS A 25 1.96 10.71 -5.34
C LYS A 25 2.21 9.75 -6.51
N SER A 26 3.41 9.80 -7.08
CA SER A 26 3.82 8.90 -8.15
C SER A 26 3.83 7.44 -7.69
N LEU A 27 4.45 7.16 -6.53
CA LEU A 27 4.52 5.82 -5.96
C LEU A 27 3.14 5.25 -5.62
N VAL A 28 2.26 6.05 -5.01
CA VAL A 28 0.90 5.61 -4.69
C VAL A 28 0.16 5.19 -5.97
N LYS A 29 0.23 6.00 -7.04
CA LYS A 29 -0.36 5.61 -8.33
C LYS A 29 0.22 4.32 -8.90
N GLN A 30 1.53 4.12 -8.78
CA GLN A 30 2.18 2.88 -9.22
C GLN A 30 1.69 1.67 -8.42
N VAL A 31 1.57 1.80 -7.09
CA VAL A 31 0.97 0.74 -6.24
C VAL A 31 -0.44 0.40 -6.72
N GLN A 32 -1.31 1.40 -6.95
CA GLN A 32 -2.69 1.17 -7.38
C GLN A 32 -2.79 0.49 -8.75
N MET A 33 -1.94 0.91 -9.70
CA MET A 33 -1.84 0.25 -11.00
C MET A 33 -1.38 -1.20 -10.87
N HIS A 34 -0.37 -1.46 -10.05
CA HIS A 34 0.15 -2.81 -9.84
C HIS A 34 -0.87 -3.70 -9.11
N LEU A 35 -1.55 -3.16 -8.08
CA LEU A 35 -2.65 -3.83 -7.39
C LEU A 35 -3.74 -4.25 -8.36
N THR A 36 -4.12 -3.40 -9.31
CA THR A 36 -5.13 -3.74 -10.32
C THR A 36 -4.73 -4.99 -11.11
N ILE A 37 -3.46 -5.07 -11.54
CA ILE A 37 -2.94 -6.24 -12.25
C ILE A 37 -2.94 -7.49 -11.34
N GLN A 38 -2.48 -7.36 -10.09
CA GLN A 38 -2.42 -8.48 -9.14
C GLN A 38 -3.81 -9.00 -8.76
N LYS A 39 -4.79 -8.10 -8.58
CA LYS A 39 -6.18 -8.43 -8.30
C LYS A 39 -6.81 -9.18 -9.47
N ASN A 40 -6.70 -8.66 -10.69
CA ASN A 40 -7.24 -9.33 -11.88
C ASN A 40 -6.69 -10.76 -12.04
N ARG A 41 -5.37 -10.93 -11.84
CA ARG A 41 -4.74 -12.25 -11.85
C ARG A 41 -5.30 -13.17 -10.76
N ARG A 42 -5.44 -12.66 -9.54
CA ARG A 42 -5.90 -13.45 -8.39
C ARG A 42 -7.38 -13.81 -8.51
N GLU A 43 -8.22 -12.92 -9.01
CA GLU A 43 -9.63 -13.19 -9.29
C GLU A 43 -9.80 -14.32 -10.31
N ALA A 44 -8.99 -14.34 -11.37
CA ALA A 44 -9.02 -15.43 -12.34
C ALA A 44 -8.67 -16.78 -11.68
N ILE A 45 -7.66 -16.80 -10.79
CA ILE A 45 -7.28 -17.98 -10.01
C ILE A 45 -8.44 -18.44 -9.11
N VAL A 46 -9.10 -17.51 -8.42
CA VAL A 46 -10.25 -17.77 -7.54
C VAL A 46 -11.41 -18.37 -8.33
N ARG A 47 -11.77 -17.78 -9.48
CA ARG A 47 -12.84 -18.29 -10.34
C ARG A 47 -12.55 -19.71 -10.83
N GLN A 48 -11.33 -19.96 -11.31
CA GLN A 48 -10.93 -21.29 -11.76
C GLN A 48 -10.95 -22.31 -10.62
N ALA A 49 -10.43 -21.93 -9.44
CA ALA A 49 -10.44 -22.80 -8.28
C ALA A 49 -11.84 -23.24 -7.86
N SER A 50 -12.83 -22.34 -7.91
CA SER A 50 -14.23 -22.68 -7.63
C SER A 50 -14.80 -23.72 -8.60
N VAL A 51 -14.46 -23.62 -9.89
CA VAL A 51 -14.84 -24.61 -10.90
C VAL A 51 -14.16 -25.96 -10.62
N ASP A 52 -12.85 -25.95 -10.34
CA ASP A 52 -12.09 -27.17 -10.03
C ASP A 52 -12.68 -27.89 -8.80
N ILE A 53 -13.03 -27.13 -7.74
CA ILE A 53 -13.64 -27.68 -6.52
C ILE A 53 -14.97 -28.37 -6.86
N ALA A 54 -15.82 -27.72 -7.65
CA ALA A 54 -17.11 -28.30 -8.06
C ALA A 54 -16.92 -29.63 -8.81
N GLN A 55 -15.94 -29.69 -9.73
CA GLN A 55 -15.62 -30.91 -10.47
C GLN A 55 -15.10 -32.03 -9.57
N LEU A 56 -14.18 -31.71 -8.64
CA LEU A 56 -13.65 -32.69 -7.68
C LEU A 56 -14.76 -33.28 -6.80
N LEU A 57 -15.73 -32.45 -6.38
CA LEU A 57 -16.89 -32.92 -5.62
C LEU A 57 -17.80 -33.83 -6.45
N GLN A 58 -18.08 -33.47 -7.71
CA GLN A 58 -18.87 -34.31 -8.62
C GLN A 58 -18.20 -35.66 -8.90
N ASN A 59 -16.87 -35.68 -8.95
CA ASN A 59 -16.08 -36.91 -9.16
C ASN A 59 -15.88 -37.74 -7.88
N GLY A 60 -16.49 -37.35 -6.75
CA GLY A 60 -16.37 -38.07 -5.48
C GLY A 60 -14.97 -37.99 -4.85
N GLN A 61 -14.24 -36.88 -5.06
CA GLN A 61 -12.88 -36.66 -4.56
C GLN A 61 -12.84 -35.56 -3.46
N PRO A 62 -13.51 -35.75 -2.30
CA PRO A 62 -13.68 -34.70 -1.30
C PRO A 62 -12.37 -34.26 -0.63
N GLN A 63 -11.40 -35.15 -0.46
CA GLN A 63 -10.11 -34.80 0.14
C GLN A 63 -9.31 -33.82 -0.74
N GLN A 64 -9.33 -34.03 -2.05
CA GLN A 64 -8.68 -33.12 -3.01
C GLN A 64 -9.44 -31.78 -3.09
N ALA A 65 -10.77 -31.83 -3.07
CA ALA A 65 -11.61 -30.63 -3.02
C ALA A 65 -11.32 -29.79 -1.76
N LEU A 66 -11.17 -30.42 -0.60
CA LEU A 66 -10.85 -29.74 0.66
C LEU A 66 -9.50 -29.01 0.58
N ALA A 67 -8.45 -29.68 0.10
CA ALA A 67 -7.13 -29.05 -0.09
C ALA A 67 -7.21 -27.85 -1.05
N ARG A 68 -8.08 -27.91 -2.08
CA ARG A 68 -8.30 -26.82 -3.03
C ARG A 68 -9.06 -25.65 -2.40
N VAL A 69 -10.03 -25.92 -1.51
CA VAL A 69 -10.77 -24.91 -0.73
C VAL A 69 -9.82 -24.15 0.21
N GLU A 70 -8.91 -24.84 0.91
CA GLU A 70 -7.93 -24.17 1.79
C GLU A 70 -7.05 -23.18 1.02
N LYS A 71 -6.61 -23.56 -0.19
CA LYS A 71 -5.87 -22.66 -1.07
C LYS A 71 -6.72 -21.50 -1.57
N LEU A 72 -7.97 -21.77 -1.97
CA LEU A 72 -8.92 -20.75 -2.40
C LEU A 72 -9.17 -19.70 -1.31
N HIS A 73 -9.32 -20.13 -0.05
CA HIS A 73 -9.48 -19.22 1.08
C HIS A 73 -8.28 -18.27 1.23
N LYS A 74 -7.04 -18.80 1.13
CA LYS A 74 -5.83 -17.97 1.16
C LYS A 74 -5.78 -16.97 0.00
N ASP A 75 -6.20 -17.38 -1.20
CA ASP A 75 -6.28 -16.50 -2.37
C ASP A 75 -7.33 -15.38 -2.18
N GLN A 76 -8.46 -15.68 -1.54
CA GLN A 76 -9.48 -14.69 -1.19
C GLN A 76 -9.01 -13.72 -0.09
N CYS A 77 -8.34 -14.21 0.95
CA CYS A 77 -7.72 -13.37 1.97
C CYS A 77 -6.70 -12.40 1.35
N LEU A 78 -5.92 -12.86 0.37
CA LEU A 78 -4.97 -12.00 -0.35
C LEU A 78 -5.68 -10.91 -1.17
N LEU A 79 -6.79 -11.23 -1.84
CA LEU A 79 -7.62 -10.22 -2.52
C LEU A 79 -8.13 -9.15 -1.55
N ALA A 80 -8.66 -9.57 -0.39
CA ALA A 80 -9.11 -8.64 0.63
C ALA A 80 -7.95 -7.76 1.17
N ALA A 81 -6.75 -8.31 1.32
CA ALA A 81 -5.58 -7.54 1.69
C ALA A 81 -5.22 -6.48 0.61
N TYR A 82 -5.32 -6.82 -0.68
CA TYR A 82 -5.13 -5.85 -1.76
C TYR A 82 -6.16 -4.73 -1.75
N ASP A 83 -7.43 -5.03 -1.43
CA ASP A 83 -8.47 -4.00 -1.27
C ASP A 83 -8.12 -3.03 -0.13
N GLN A 84 -7.62 -3.55 1.00
CA GLN A 84 -7.18 -2.72 2.13
C GLN A 84 -5.98 -1.84 1.77
N ILE A 85 -4.99 -2.38 1.06
CA ILE A 85 -3.83 -1.58 0.60
C ILE A 85 -4.30 -0.45 -0.32
N ASP A 86 -5.19 -0.71 -1.28
CA ASP A 86 -5.73 0.32 -2.17
C ASP A 86 -6.52 1.40 -1.41
N HIS A 87 -7.29 0.99 -0.40
CA HIS A 87 -7.99 1.92 0.49
C HIS A 87 -7.02 2.85 1.23
N PHE A 88 -5.95 2.32 1.82
CA PHE A 88 -4.93 3.13 2.48
C PHE A 88 -4.16 4.03 1.51
N CYS A 89 -3.84 3.53 0.31
CA CYS A 89 -3.28 4.35 -0.77
C CYS A 89 -4.17 5.55 -1.12
N SER A 90 -5.49 5.35 -1.16
CA SER A 90 -6.46 6.42 -1.40
C SER A 90 -6.48 7.44 -0.25
N CYS A 91 -6.44 6.97 1.00
CA CYS A 91 -6.32 7.83 2.19
C CYS A 91 -5.06 8.72 2.14
N ILE A 92 -3.89 8.13 1.81
CA ILE A 92 -2.63 8.87 1.65
C ILE A 92 -2.73 9.88 0.51
N SER A 93 -3.32 9.52 -0.63
CA SER A 93 -3.46 10.42 -1.78
C SER A 93 -4.22 11.71 -1.45
N ILE A 94 -5.28 11.60 -0.64
CA ILE A 94 -6.08 12.74 -0.18
C ILE A 94 -5.28 13.60 0.81
N SER A 95 -4.50 12.97 1.69
CA SER A 95 -3.82 13.64 2.81
C SER A 95 -2.35 14.00 2.54
N ILE A 96 -1.84 13.73 1.33
CA ILE A 96 -0.40 13.76 1.02
C ILE A 96 0.28 15.10 1.33
N VAL A 97 -0.40 16.21 1.10
CA VAL A 97 0.15 17.54 1.40
C VAL A 97 0.30 17.74 2.91
N HIS A 98 -0.67 17.26 3.70
CA HIS A 98 -0.62 17.34 5.17
C HIS A 98 0.51 16.48 5.73
N VAL A 99 0.67 15.25 5.20
CA VAL A 99 1.77 14.33 5.57
C VAL A 99 3.13 15.03 5.44
N PHE A 100 3.44 15.65 4.31
CA PHE A 100 4.77 16.26 4.13
C PHE A 100 4.87 17.71 4.67
N LYS A 101 3.75 18.32 5.07
CA LYS A 101 3.75 19.65 5.71
C LYS A 101 4.07 19.55 7.21
N ASN A 102 3.54 18.54 7.88
CA ASN A 102 3.72 18.34 9.31
C ASN A 102 5.02 17.59 9.61
N LYS A 103 5.60 17.88 10.78
CA LYS A 103 6.87 17.27 11.23
C LYS A 103 6.66 16.05 12.11
N THR A 104 5.49 15.94 12.74
CA THR A 104 5.17 14.87 13.67
C THR A 104 3.91 14.15 13.19
N VAL A 105 3.81 12.86 13.52
CA VAL A 105 2.64 12.04 13.14
C VAL A 105 1.43 12.41 14.00
N GLN A 106 1.67 12.91 15.21
CA GLN A 106 0.64 13.37 16.15
C GLN A 106 -0.19 14.55 15.60
N ASP A 107 0.38 15.32 14.66
CA ASP A 107 -0.30 16.42 13.96
C ASP A 107 -1.22 15.95 12.83
N LEU A 108 -1.31 14.64 12.56
CA LEU A 108 -2.14 14.07 11.50
C LEU A 108 -3.42 13.45 12.08
N PRO A 109 -4.49 13.38 11.27
CA PRO A 109 -5.64 12.54 11.62
C PRO A 109 -5.20 11.08 11.86
N SER A 110 -5.82 10.43 12.84
CA SER A 110 -5.51 9.03 13.19
C SER A 110 -5.57 8.08 12.00
N SER A 111 -6.54 8.30 11.10
CA SER A 111 -6.70 7.53 9.86
C SER A 111 -5.50 7.61 8.91
N VAL A 112 -4.79 8.74 8.89
CA VAL A 112 -3.58 8.91 8.07
C VAL A 112 -2.40 8.18 8.70
N GLY A 113 -2.28 8.24 10.03
CA GLY A 113 -1.29 7.47 10.77
C GLY A 113 -1.49 5.96 10.57
N GLU A 114 -2.73 5.49 10.69
CA GLU A 114 -3.14 4.11 10.44
C GLU A 114 -2.82 3.68 9.00
N ALA A 115 -3.16 4.51 8.01
CA ALA A 115 -2.85 4.22 6.61
C ALA A 115 -1.35 4.07 6.36
N MET A 116 -0.53 4.96 6.92
CA MET A 116 0.92 4.88 6.80
C MET A 116 1.47 3.61 7.46
N ALA A 117 1.09 3.32 8.71
CA ALA A 117 1.53 2.14 9.44
C ALA A 117 1.12 0.85 8.72
N SER A 118 -0.11 0.79 8.21
CA SER A 118 -0.62 -0.35 7.44
C SER A 118 0.16 -0.57 6.14
N LEU A 119 0.49 0.50 5.40
CA LEU A 119 1.31 0.40 4.18
C LEU A 119 2.76 -0.02 4.49
N ILE A 120 3.33 0.45 5.61
CA ILE A 120 4.66 0.04 6.08
C ILE A 120 4.66 -1.46 6.43
N PHE A 121 3.63 -1.92 7.14
CA PHE A 121 3.45 -3.33 7.47
C PHE A 121 3.32 -4.18 6.20
N ALA A 122 2.47 -3.76 5.25
CA ALA A 122 2.27 -4.43 3.98
C ALA A 122 3.56 -4.53 3.15
N ALA A 123 4.46 -3.55 3.22
CA ALA A 123 5.75 -3.57 2.50
C ALA A 123 6.64 -4.78 2.86
N SER A 124 6.44 -5.39 4.04
CA SER A 124 7.15 -6.60 4.46
C SER A 124 6.51 -7.90 4.00
N ARG A 125 5.21 -7.88 3.65
CA ARG A 125 4.41 -9.08 3.32
C ARG A 125 4.08 -9.19 1.84
N CYS A 126 3.94 -8.05 1.16
CA CYS A 126 3.59 -7.96 -0.25
C CYS A 126 4.86 -7.73 -1.08
N GLY A 127 5.65 -8.79 -1.26
CA GLY A 127 6.90 -8.74 -2.04
C GLY A 127 6.65 -8.43 -3.52
N GLU A 128 5.46 -8.74 -4.01
CA GLU A 128 4.95 -8.41 -5.33
C GLU A 128 4.66 -6.93 -5.53
N LEU A 129 4.65 -6.10 -4.47
CA LEU A 129 4.44 -4.64 -4.55
C LEU A 129 5.70 -3.90 -4.08
N PRO A 130 6.78 -3.85 -4.88
CA PRO A 130 8.06 -3.25 -4.48
C PRO A 130 7.95 -1.76 -4.15
N GLU A 131 6.97 -1.06 -4.69
CA GLU A 131 6.71 0.36 -4.45
C GLU A 131 6.34 0.67 -2.99
N LEU A 132 5.75 -0.30 -2.27
CA LEU A 132 5.45 -0.16 -0.84
C LEU A 132 6.73 0.03 -0.01
N ARG A 133 7.85 -0.60 -0.40
CA ARG A 133 9.13 -0.41 0.28
C ARG A 133 9.68 1.00 0.07
N LEU A 134 9.44 1.58 -1.11
CA LEU A 134 9.82 2.96 -1.41
C LEU A 134 8.94 3.95 -0.63
N LEU A 135 7.64 3.66 -0.46
CA LEU A 135 6.76 4.45 0.40
C LEU A 135 7.20 4.40 1.86
N ARG A 136 7.54 3.21 2.39
CA ARG A 136 8.12 3.07 3.73
C ARG A 136 9.36 3.95 3.89
N GLY A 137 10.28 3.91 2.93
CA GLY A 137 11.47 4.77 2.94
C GLY A 137 11.12 6.26 3.00
N LEU A 138 10.11 6.72 2.25
CA LEU A 138 9.66 8.12 2.30
C LEU A 138 9.05 8.52 3.64
N PHE A 139 8.29 7.63 4.28
CA PHE A 139 7.72 7.88 5.61
C PHE A 139 8.81 7.90 6.68
N THR A 140 9.78 6.99 6.61
CA THR A 140 10.96 6.98 7.48
C THR A 140 11.80 8.25 7.30
N GLU A 141 12.00 8.72 6.06
CA GLU A 141 12.67 10.00 5.78
C GLU A 141 11.89 11.22 6.32
N GLN A 142 10.59 11.08 6.60
CA GLN A 142 9.74 12.17 7.07
C GLN A 142 9.60 12.18 8.60
N TYR A 143 9.47 11.01 9.23
CA TYR A 143 9.12 10.89 10.66
C TYR A 143 10.16 10.14 11.50
N GLY A 144 11.18 9.54 10.88
CA GLY A 144 12.18 8.72 11.56
C GLY A 144 11.89 7.23 11.49
N TRP A 145 12.81 6.44 12.06
CA TRP A 145 12.76 4.97 12.04
C TRP A 145 11.91 4.35 13.16
N GLU A 146 11.60 5.14 14.19
CA GLU A 146 10.73 4.75 15.31
C GLU A 146 9.24 4.79 14.92
N PHE A 147 8.94 5.30 13.72
CA PHE A 147 7.64 5.26 13.07
C PHE A 147 7.54 4.06 12.13
#